data_AF-A0AAV0L2V3-F1
#
_entry.id   AF-A0AAV0L2V3-F1
#
_cell.length_a   1.000
_cell.length_b   1.000
_cell.length_c   1.000
_cell.angle_alpha   90.00
_cell.angle_beta   90.00
_cell.angle_gamma   90.00
#
_symmetry.space_group_name_H-M   'P 1'
#
loop_
_entity.id
_entity.type
_entity.pdbx_description
1 polymer ?
#
loop_
_entity_poly.entity_id
_entity_poly.type
_entity_poly.pdbx_seq_one_letter_code
_entity_poly.pdbx_strand_id
1 'polypeptide(L)'
;MDTLKSSYLRLTEGGFVTWHNLEVYLHGVAGVQGGDESGFRLEVRRDLALVNKRTDALKEEFLVPGNWWCARHKGMVQQSDGSWKLDGRE
;
A
#
# COMPACT_ATOMS: atom_id res chain seq x y z
N MET A 1 -10.34 -13.16 -8.48
CA MET A 1 -9.22 -12.20 -8.67
C MET A 1 -7.99 -12.82 -8.07
N ASP A 2 -6.88 -12.80 -8.80
CA ASP A 2 -5.60 -13.31 -8.32
C ASP A 2 -4.53 -12.21 -8.43
N THR A 3 -4.10 -11.67 -7.28
CA THR A 3 -3.05 -10.65 -7.21
C THR A 3 -1.66 -11.22 -7.46
N LEU A 4 -1.46 -12.55 -7.40
CA LEU A 4 -0.18 -13.21 -7.71
C LEU A 4 0.24 -13.01 -9.16
N LYS A 5 -0.71 -12.72 -10.05
CA LYS A 5 -0.45 -12.40 -11.45
C LYS A 5 0.19 -11.03 -11.67
N SER A 6 0.18 -10.15 -10.68
CA SER A 6 0.74 -8.80 -10.78
C SER A 6 2.27 -8.82 -10.78
N SER A 7 2.89 -8.30 -11.84
CA SER A 7 4.35 -8.12 -11.91
C SER A 7 4.90 -7.08 -10.92
N TYR A 8 4.03 -6.27 -10.29
CA TYR A 8 4.41 -5.22 -9.35
C TYR A 8 4.67 -5.72 -7.92
N LEU A 9 4.11 -6.87 -7.52
CA LEU A 9 4.05 -7.30 -6.13
C LEU A 9 5.10 -8.37 -5.80
N ARG A 10 5.64 -8.33 -4.56
CA ARG A 10 6.49 -9.35 -3.92
C ARG A 10 5.58 -10.18 -2.99
N LEU A 11 4.82 -11.12 -3.54
CA LEU A 11 3.76 -11.80 -2.75
C LEU A 11 4.24 -13.06 -2.01
N THR A 12 5.51 -13.44 -2.17
CA THR A 12 6.09 -14.60 -1.51
C THR A 12 6.47 -14.36 -0.04
N GLU A 13 6.58 -13.11 0.42
CA GLU A 13 7.14 -12.80 1.76
C GLU A 13 6.14 -12.17 2.75
N GLY A 14 4.97 -11.70 2.29
CA GLY A 14 4.05 -10.89 3.10
C GLY A 14 2.99 -11.66 3.93
N GLY A 15 2.81 -12.96 3.66
CA GLY A 15 1.82 -13.81 4.35
C GLY A 15 0.38 -13.27 4.32
N PHE A 16 -0.43 -13.70 5.30
CA PHE A 16 -1.86 -13.37 5.41
C PHE A 16 -2.16 -11.86 5.45
N VAL A 17 -1.28 -11.06 6.05
CA VAL A 17 -1.46 -9.61 6.22
C VAL A 17 -1.46 -8.89 4.88
N THR A 18 -0.54 -9.25 3.98
CA THR A 18 -0.48 -8.67 2.64
C THR A 18 -1.67 -9.10 1.79
N TRP A 19 -2.09 -10.37 1.87
CA TRP A 19 -3.25 -10.86 1.11
C TRP A 19 -4.56 -10.24 1.58
N HIS A 20 -4.71 -9.90 2.86
CA HIS A 20 -5.91 -9.26 3.41
C HIS A 20 -5.88 -7.73 3.33
N ASN A 21 -4.81 -7.14 2.81
CA ASN A 21 -4.70 -5.69 2.76
C ASN A 21 -5.62 -5.08 1.68
N LEU A 22 -6.44 -4.11 2.06
CA LEU A 22 -7.37 -3.45 1.16
C LEU A 22 -6.69 -2.82 -0.06
N GLU A 23 -5.52 -2.19 0.10
CA GLU A 23 -4.85 -1.52 -1.01
C GLU A 23 -4.26 -2.53 -2.02
N VAL A 24 -3.90 -3.73 -1.56
CA VAL A 24 -3.50 -4.87 -2.40
C VAL A 24 -4.70 -5.43 -3.16
N TYR A 25 -5.87 -5.56 -2.51
CA TYR A 25 -7.11 -5.92 -3.20
C TYR A 25 -7.50 -4.92 -4.29
N LEU A 26 -7.47 -3.63 -3.97
CA LEU A 26 -7.80 -2.58 -4.94
C LEU A 26 -6.79 -2.50 -6.08
N HIS A 27 -5.52 -2.82 -5.83
CA HIS A 27 -4.53 -3.02 -6.90
C HIS A 27 -4.93 -4.21 -7.79
N GLY A 28 -5.37 -5.31 -7.19
CA GLY A 28 -5.98 -6.42 -7.90
C GLY A 28 -7.16 -6.01 -8.77
N VAL A 29 -8.11 -5.20 -8.24
CA VAL A 29 -9.29 -4.72 -9.01
C VAL A 29 -8.85 -3.90 -10.20
N ALA A 30 -7.86 -3.03 -9.99
CA ALA A 30 -7.36 -2.13 -11.01
C ALA A 30 -6.68 -2.84 -12.18
N GLY A 31 -6.17 -4.06 -11.98
CA GLY A 31 -5.37 -4.76 -12.99
C GLY A 31 -5.80 -6.15 -13.40
N VAL A 32 -6.80 -6.73 -12.74
CA VAL A 32 -7.33 -8.06 -13.11
C VAL A 32 -7.95 -8.00 -14.51
N GLN A 33 -7.50 -8.90 -15.37
CA GLN A 33 -8.12 -9.13 -16.67
C GLN A 33 -9.10 -10.30 -16.48
N GLY A 34 -10.29 -10.29 -17.09
CA GLY A 34 -11.29 -11.35 -16.86
C GLY A 34 -10.78 -12.74 -17.28
N GLY A 35 -11.25 -13.82 -16.61
CA GLY A 35 -10.87 -15.21 -16.91
C GLY A 35 -9.59 -15.71 -16.20
N ASP A 36 -9.41 -17.04 -16.14
CA ASP A 36 -8.30 -17.65 -15.39
C ASP A 36 -6.96 -17.65 -16.13
N GLU A 37 -6.96 -17.58 -17.47
CA GLU A 37 -5.74 -17.54 -18.29
C GLU A 37 -5.26 -16.11 -18.61
N SER A 38 -6.06 -15.11 -18.26
CA SER A 38 -5.72 -13.73 -18.55
C SER A 38 -4.61 -13.23 -17.61
N GLY A 39 -3.78 -12.33 -18.16
CA GLY A 39 -2.67 -11.71 -17.43
C GLY A 39 -3.12 -10.63 -16.45
N PHE A 40 -2.16 -9.78 -16.05
CA PHE A 40 -2.41 -8.60 -15.22
C PHE A 40 -1.95 -7.34 -15.95
N ARG A 41 -2.81 -6.34 -16.02
CA ARG A 41 -2.48 -5.02 -16.56
C ARG A 41 -3.39 -3.98 -15.94
N LEU A 42 -2.83 -2.91 -15.39
CA LEU A 42 -3.61 -1.81 -14.83
C LEU A 42 -4.43 -1.12 -15.92
N GLU A 43 -5.76 -1.16 -15.80
CA GLU A 43 -6.70 -0.48 -16.72
C GLU A 43 -7.06 0.94 -16.25
N VAL A 44 -6.68 1.28 -15.01
CA VAL A 44 -6.86 2.60 -14.43
C VAL A 44 -5.53 3.14 -13.94
N ARG A 45 -5.39 4.47 -13.93
CA ARG A 45 -4.21 5.14 -13.37
C ARG A 45 -4.28 5.14 -11.84
N ARG A 46 -3.96 3.99 -11.25
CA ARG A 46 -3.84 3.80 -9.80
C ARG A 46 -2.37 3.89 -9.40
N ASP A 47 -2.07 4.74 -8.42
CA ASP A 47 -0.72 4.89 -7.89
C ASP A 47 -0.29 3.60 -7.15
N LEU A 48 0.86 3.06 -7.53
CA LEU A 48 1.44 1.88 -6.91
C LEU A 48 1.75 2.14 -5.43
N ALA A 49 2.13 3.36 -5.06
CA ALA A 49 2.52 3.68 -3.69
C ALA A 49 1.45 3.34 -2.66
N LEU A 50 0.16 3.39 -3.05
CA LEU A 50 -0.96 3.02 -2.20
C LEU A 50 -0.86 1.58 -1.67
N VAL A 51 -0.30 0.65 -2.45
CA VAL A 51 -0.09 -0.74 -2.02
C VAL A 51 0.70 -0.80 -0.70
N ASN A 52 1.78 -0.03 -0.60
CA ASN A 52 2.66 -0.02 0.57
C ASN A 52 2.17 0.88 1.71
N LYS A 53 0.95 1.45 1.62
CA LYS A 53 0.41 2.34 2.66
C LYS A 53 0.46 1.72 4.06
N ARG A 54 0.13 0.43 4.15
CA ARG A 54 0.12 -0.38 5.38
C ARG A 54 0.74 -1.77 5.19
N THR A 55 1.58 -1.92 4.16
CA THR A 55 2.27 -3.18 3.83
C THR A 55 3.65 -2.87 3.26
N ASP A 56 4.44 -3.90 3.00
CA ASP A 56 5.63 -3.82 2.16
C ASP A 56 5.55 -4.82 0.99
N ALA A 57 4.48 -4.69 0.20
CA ALA A 57 4.09 -5.68 -0.79
C ALA A 57 4.60 -5.40 -2.21
N LEU A 58 5.07 -4.19 -2.50
CA LEU A 58 5.72 -3.88 -3.78
C LEU A 58 7.12 -4.49 -3.86
N LYS A 59 7.57 -4.77 -5.08
CA LYS A 59 8.98 -5.09 -5.35
C LYS A 59 9.88 -3.88 -5.08
N GLU A 60 11.11 -4.16 -4.65
CA GLU A 60 12.09 -3.14 -4.27
C GLU A 60 12.48 -2.22 -5.43
N GLU A 61 12.43 -2.70 -6.68
CA GLU A 61 12.70 -1.91 -7.89
C GLU A 61 11.79 -0.68 -8.06
N PHE A 62 10.63 -0.66 -7.40
CA PHE A 62 9.72 0.48 -7.41
C PHE A 62 10.07 1.55 -6.36
N LEU A 63 11.03 1.29 -5.47
CA LEU A 63 11.59 2.25 -4.51
C LEU A 63 10.54 2.95 -3.62
N VAL A 64 9.41 2.28 -3.35
CA VAL A 64 8.37 2.78 -2.45
C VAL A 64 8.61 2.24 -1.04
N PRO A 65 8.77 3.09 -0.02
CA PRO A 65 8.93 2.62 1.36
C PRO A 65 7.73 1.77 1.81
N GLY A 66 7.99 0.63 2.43
CA GLY A 66 6.96 -0.16 3.10
C GLY A 66 6.35 0.58 4.29
N ASN A 67 5.08 0.32 4.57
CA ASN A 67 4.33 0.85 5.72
C ASN A 67 4.42 2.37 5.87
N TRP A 68 4.45 3.10 4.74
CA TRP A 68 4.83 4.52 4.75
C TRP A 68 3.80 5.42 5.42
N TRP A 69 2.53 5.02 5.50
CA TRP A 69 1.52 5.90 6.07
C TRP A 69 1.70 6.04 7.58
N CYS A 70 1.98 7.27 7.98
CA CYS A 70 1.93 7.72 9.35
C CYS A 70 1.42 9.17 9.38
N ALA A 71 0.80 9.56 10.50
CA ALA A 71 0.54 10.98 10.73
C ALA A 71 1.88 11.71 10.76
N ARG A 72 1.90 12.97 10.28
CA ARG A 72 3.09 13.82 10.37
C ARG A 72 3.56 13.87 11.82
N HIS A 73 4.86 13.65 12.05
CA HIS A 73 5.46 13.55 13.38
C HIS A 73 4.74 12.55 14.33
N LYS A 74 4.09 11.52 13.77
CA LYS A 74 3.26 10.54 14.49
C LYS A 74 2.13 11.18 15.32
N GLY A 75 1.61 12.33 14.87
CA GLY A 75 0.53 13.07 15.56
C GLY A 75 1.02 14.04 16.64
N MET A 76 2.33 14.22 16.78
CA MET A 76 2.88 15.21 17.69
C MET A 76 2.81 16.61 17.04
N VAL A 77 2.34 17.60 17.80
CA VAL A 77 2.22 18.99 17.36
C VAL A 77 3.00 19.90 18.30
N GLN A 78 3.89 20.71 17.73
CA GLN A 78 4.65 21.69 18.49
C GLN A 78 3.76 22.88 18.87
N GLN A 79 3.79 23.24 20.14
CA GLN A 79 3.08 24.36 20.72
C GLN A 79 3.89 25.65 20.57
N SER A 80 3.26 26.81 20.79
CA SER A 80 3.93 28.11 20.74
C SER A 80 5.03 28.29 21.78
N ASP A 81 4.97 27.55 22.90
CA ASP A 81 5.99 27.53 23.95
C ASP A 81 7.16 26.58 23.64
N GLY A 82 7.15 25.92 22.48
CA GLY A 82 8.17 24.96 22.04
C GLY A 82 7.95 23.53 22.55
N SER A 83 7.01 23.29 23.45
CA SER A 83 6.64 21.94 23.90
C SER A 83 5.95 21.15 22.79
N TRP A 84 5.96 19.82 22.89
CA TRP A 84 5.26 18.94 21.94
C TRP A 84 4.16 18.18 22.67
N LYS A 85 2.96 18.15 22.07
CA LYS A 85 1.82 17.41 22.61
C LYS A 85 1.28 16.46 21.54
N LEU A 86 0.80 15.30 21.98
CA LEU A 86 0.06 14.39 21.11
C LEU A 86 -1.33 14.99 20.89
N ASP A 87 -1.63 15.39 19.67
CA ASP A 87 -2.96 15.83 19.30
C ASP A 87 -3.69 14.68 18.61
N GLY A 88 -4.53 14.00 19.40
CA GLY A 88 -5.21 12.76 19.01
C GLY A 88 -6.58 12.98 18.38
N ARG A 89 -6.95 14.22 18.04
CA ARG A 89 -8.27 14.58 17.54
C ARG A 89 -8.16 15.51 16.34
N GLU A 90 -9.10 15.37 15.41
CA GLU A 90 -9.56 16.49 14.57
C GLU A 90 -10.61 17.29 15.34
#